data_AF-A0A6I5C897-F1
#
_entry.id   AF-A0A6I5C897-F1
#
_cell.length_a   1.000
_cell.length_b   1.000
_cell.length_c   1.000
_cell.angle_alpha   90.00
_cell.angle_beta   90.00
_cell.angle_gamma   90.00
#
_symmetry.space_group_name_H-M   'P 1'
#
loop_
_entity.id
_entity.type
_entity.pdbx_description
1 polymer ?
#
loop_
_entity_poly.entity_id
_entity_poly.type
_entity_poly.pdbx_seq_one_letter_code
_entity_poly.pdbx_strand_id
1 'polypeptide(L)'
;MATELGTPGIGGLDEVEDALRRWQRDEAPLQLHPGDLGWYRRRGARACAAAVRTWRRRGRVLAVGLLDGPGLLRLTTAPEARHDEELARSVVEDAARPERGVLGVGTVYVEAPTGSLVQDLLAERGWRADESWTPLRRDLAEPVEDPGLRIEVAGPERARVWAAVHRSAFEGSAFTASHWHAMAGGT
;
A
#
# COMPACT_ATOMS: atom_id res chain seq x y z
N MET A 1 23.53 -9.74 -9.76
CA MET A 1 22.90 -10.61 -8.75
C MET A 1 21.43 -10.40 -8.91
N ALA A 2 20.65 -11.47 -9.09
CA ALA A 2 19.23 -11.39 -9.40
C ALA A 2 18.45 -10.70 -8.28
N THR A 3 17.34 -10.05 -8.66
CA THR A 3 16.32 -9.57 -7.74
C THR A 3 15.46 -10.75 -7.28
N GLU A 4 15.28 -10.87 -5.97
CA GLU A 4 14.59 -11.98 -5.31
C GLU A 4 13.27 -11.51 -4.71
N LEU A 5 12.18 -12.22 -5.02
CA LEU A 5 10.87 -12.06 -4.40
C LEU A 5 10.84 -12.75 -3.04
N GLY A 6 10.27 -12.08 -2.05
CA GLY A 6 10.04 -12.65 -0.72
C GLY A 6 8.74 -12.17 -0.08
N THR A 7 8.31 -12.89 0.96
CA THR A 7 7.24 -12.49 1.88
C THR A 7 7.87 -12.37 3.28
N PRO A 8 7.77 -11.21 3.94
CA PRO A 8 8.35 -11.06 5.28
C PRO A 8 7.56 -11.89 6.30
N GLY A 9 8.25 -12.36 7.34
CA GLY A 9 7.57 -12.79 8.57
C GLY A 9 7.10 -11.58 9.38
N ILE A 10 6.40 -11.83 10.50
CA ILE A 10 5.92 -10.75 11.39
C ILE A 10 7.07 -9.83 11.83
N GLY A 11 8.20 -10.41 12.29
CA GLY A 11 9.37 -9.63 12.70
C GLY A 11 10.13 -8.94 11.55
N GLY A 12 9.75 -9.20 10.29
CA GLY A 12 10.31 -8.52 9.12
C GLY A 12 9.52 -7.29 8.71
N LEU A 13 8.34 -7.05 9.28
CA LEU A 13 7.51 -5.88 8.95
C LEU A 13 8.19 -4.56 9.34
N ASP A 14 8.94 -4.53 10.44
CA ASP A 14 9.63 -3.32 10.90
C ASP A 14 10.69 -2.86 9.88
N GLU A 15 11.44 -3.79 9.27
CA GLU A 15 12.40 -3.46 8.21
C GLU A 15 11.69 -2.91 6.96
N VAL A 16 10.52 -3.46 6.62
CA VAL A 16 9.71 -2.99 5.49
C VAL A 16 9.20 -1.58 5.76
N GLU A 17 8.66 -1.33 6.96
CA GLU A 17 8.18 -0.02 7.37
C GLU A 17 9.30 1.02 7.42
N ASP A 18 10.49 0.63 7.89
CA ASP A 18 11.67 1.47 7.87
C ASP A 18 12.13 1.80 6.46
N ALA A 19 12.06 0.83 5.52
CA ALA A 19 12.35 1.07 4.12
C ALA A 19 11.34 2.07 3.53
N LEU A 20 10.04 1.83 3.70
CA LEU A 20 8.97 2.72 3.25
C LEU A 20 9.14 4.14 3.82
N ARG A 21 9.48 4.26 5.11
CA ARG A 21 9.72 5.54 5.80
C ARG A 21 10.86 6.32 5.15
N ARG A 22 11.97 5.66 4.81
CA ARG A 22 13.13 6.29 4.16
C ARG A 22 12.86 6.75 2.72
N TRP A 23 11.87 6.16 2.06
CA TRP A 23 11.53 6.49 0.68
C TRP A 23 10.55 7.66 0.56
N GLN A 24 9.88 8.05 1.65
CA GLN A 24 8.96 9.19 1.65
C GLN A 24 9.72 10.50 1.40
N ARG A 25 9.23 11.28 0.44
CA ARG A 25 9.68 12.64 0.09
C ARG A 25 8.45 13.45 -0.30
N ASP A 26 8.42 14.74 0.04
CA ASP A 26 7.26 15.61 -0.24
C ASP A 26 7.02 15.85 -1.74
N GLU A 27 8.07 15.69 -2.54
CA GLU A 27 8.05 15.82 -4.01
C GLU A 27 7.88 14.47 -4.72
N ALA A 28 7.98 13.35 -4.01
CA ALA A 28 7.77 12.04 -4.62
C ALA A 28 6.27 11.80 -4.87
N PRO A 29 5.90 11.08 -5.94
CA PRO A 29 4.50 10.70 -6.14
C PRO A 29 3.99 9.85 -4.97
N LEU A 30 2.76 10.14 -4.53
CA LEU A 30 2.08 9.42 -3.47
C LEU A 30 1.83 7.97 -3.93
N GLN A 31 2.36 7.02 -3.16
CA GLN A 31 2.32 5.57 -3.42
C GLN A 31 2.19 4.85 -2.08
N LEU A 32 2.28 3.52 -2.09
CA LEU A 32 2.38 2.70 -0.89
C LEU A 32 3.31 3.33 0.16
N HIS A 33 2.76 3.67 1.32
CA HIS A 33 3.46 4.37 2.40
C HIS A 33 3.30 3.60 3.73
N PRO A 34 4.08 3.92 4.78
CA PRO A 34 4.01 3.18 6.05
C PRO A 34 2.61 3.13 6.67
N GLY A 35 1.81 4.18 6.44
CA GLY A 35 0.44 4.26 6.94
C GLY A 35 -0.51 3.26 6.27
N ASP A 36 -0.24 2.81 5.05
CA ASP A 36 -1.00 1.73 4.41
C ASP A 36 -0.81 0.40 5.14
N LEU A 37 0.43 0.11 5.58
CA LEU A 37 0.71 -1.06 6.40
C LEU A 37 0.06 -0.92 7.77
N GLY A 38 0.15 0.26 8.39
CA GLY A 38 -0.55 0.56 9.64
C GLY A 38 -2.08 0.37 9.53
N TRP A 39 -2.68 0.82 8.43
CA TRP A 39 -4.09 0.58 8.14
C TRP A 39 -4.37 -0.92 7.98
N TYR A 40 -3.56 -1.64 7.20
CA TYR A 40 -3.76 -3.07 6.94
C TYR A 40 -3.56 -3.94 8.19
N ARG A 41 -2.68 -3.54 9.11
CA ARG A 41 -2.44 -4.19 10.42
C ARG A 41 -3.71 -4.35 11.25
N ARG A 42 -4.78 -3.59 11.02
CA ARG A 42 -6.11 -3.82 11.64
C ARG A 42 -6.64 -5.26 11.44
N ARG A 43 -6.14 -5.97 10.43
CA ARG A 43 -6.44 -7.39 10.15
C ARG A 43 -5.55 -8.38 10.93
N GLY A 44 -4.67 -7.87 11.79
CA GLY A 44 -3.66 -8.59 12.56
C GLY A 44 -2.30 -8.68 11.86
N ALA A 45 -1.22 -8.65 12.66
CA ALA A 45 0.17 -8.65 12.17
C ALA A 45 0.50 -9.82 11.23
N ARG A 46 -0.02 -11.03 11.50
CA ARG A 46 0.19 -12.20 10.62
C ARG A 46 -0.41 -12.00 9.23
N ALA A 47 -1.64 -11.47 9.18
CA ALA A 47 -2.32 -11.20 7.92
C ALA A 47 -1.62 -10.07 7.14
N CYS A 48 -1.13 -9.06 7.85
CA CYS A 48 -0.32 -7.99 7.27
C CYS A 48 0.98 -8.54 6.65
N ALA A 49 1.76 -9.31 7.40
CA ALA A 49 3.00 -9.92 6.91
C ALA A 49 2.76 -10.78 5.66
N ALA A 50 1.70 -11.60 5.66
CA ALA A 50 1.34 -12.45 4.53
C ALA A 50 0.88 -11.68 3.28
N ALA A 51 0.35 -10.46 3.46
CA ALA A 51 -0.07 -9.58 2.36
C ALA A 51 1.08 -8.78 1.75
N VAL A 52 2.25 -8.73 2.40
CA VAL A 52 3.40 -7.98 1.91
C VAL A 52 4.24 -8.84 0.96
N ARG A 53 4.75 -8.20 -0.09
CA ARG A 53 5.81 -8.72 -0.96
C ARG A 53 7.00 -7.78 -0.93
N THR A 54 8.20 -8.34 -0.90
CA THR A 54 9.44 -7.56 -0.99
C THR A 54 10.27 -8.05 -2.15
N TRP A 55 10.84 -7.13 -2.92
CA TRP A 55 11.89 -7.44 -3.89
C TRP A 55 13.22 -6.99 -3.34
N ARG A 56 14.15 -7.93 -3.21
CA ARG A 56 15.46 -7.69 -2.60
C ARG A 56 16.58 -7.96 -3.60
N ARG A 57 17.68 -7.23 -3.45
CA ARG A 57 18.93 -7.53 -4.14
C ARG A 57 20.08 -7.29 -3.18
N ARG A 58 20.92 -8.30 -2.96
CA ARG A 58 22.01 -8.25 -1.96
C ARG A 58 21.50 -7.94 -0.55
N GLY A 59 20.40 -8.56 -0.14
CA GLY A 59 19.77 -8.35 1.18
C GLY A 59 18.97 -7.06 1.33
N ARG A 60 19.19 -6.05 0.47
CA ARG A 60 18.52 -4.76 0.52
C ARG A 60 17.13 -4.82 -0.13
N VAL A 61 16.10 -4.31 0.54
CA VAL A 61 14.77 -4.08 -0.04
C VAL A 61 14.84 -2.96 -1.08
N LEU A 62 14.35 -3.23 -2.29
CA LEU A 62 14.29 -2.28 -3.41
C LEU A 62 12.85 -1.97 -3.85
N ALA A 63 11.91 -2.89 -3.62
CA ALA A 63 10.49 -2.64 -3.81
C ALA A 63 9.66 -3.33 -2.72
N VAL A 64 8.51 -2.75 -2.42
CA VAL A 64 7.51 -3.28 -1.50
C VAL A 64 6.16 -3.26 -2.19
N GLY A 65 5.47 -4.39 -2.11
CA GLY A 65 4.10 -4.55 -2.56
C GLY A 65 3.18 -4.91 -1.39
N LEU A 66 1.98 -4.36 -1.38
CA LEU A 66 0.89 -4.75 -0.49
C LEU A 66 -0.24 -5.34 -1.34
N LEU A 67 -0.63 -6.58 -1.03
CA LEU A 67 -1.80 -7.23 -1.60
C LEU A 67 -3.05 -6.76 -0.88
N ASP A 68 -3.71 -5.74 -1.44
CA ASP A 68 -4.92 -5.16 -0.87
C ASP A 68 -6.18 -5.85 -1.42
N GLY A 69 -6.40 -7.07 -0.91
CA GLY A 69 -7.42 -7.97 -1.45
C GLY A 69 -6.86 -8.90 -2.55
N PRO A 70 -7.75 -9.70 -3.19
CA PRO A 70 -7.31 -10.78 -4.08
C PRO A 70 -6.78 -10.30 -5.44
N GLY A 71 -7.07 -9.06 -5.83
CA GLY A 71 -6.82 -8.58 -7.19
C GLY A 71 -6.00 -7.29 -7.29
N LEU A 72 -5.50 -6.73 -6.20
CA LEU A 72 -4.78 -5.46 -6.23
C LEU A 72 -3.41 -5.57 -5.55
N LEU A 73 -2.36 -5.28 -6.31
CA LEU A 73 -1.00 -5.06 -5.80
C LEU A 73 -0.72 -3.56 -5.75
N ARG A 74 -0.62 -3.01 -4.54
CA ARG A 74 -0.17 -1.63 -4.33
C ARG A 74 1.34 -1.64 -4.15
N LEU A 75 2.07 -0.97 -5.04
CA LEU A 75 3.53 -1.09 -5.16
C LEU A 75 4.21 0.26 -4.95
N THR A 76 5.36 0.23 -4.27
CA THR A 76 6.36 1.30 -4.37
C THR A 76 7.77 0.73 -4.51
N THR A 77 8.71 1.57 -4.93
CA THR A 77 10.13 1.24 -5.08
C THR A 77 10.99 2.25 -4.35
N ALA A 78 12.21 1.86 -4.00
CA ALA A 78 13.23 2.81 -3.60
C ALA A 78 13.38 3.89 -4.69
N PRO A 79 13.42 5.19 -4.35
CA PRO A 79 13.46 6.26 -5.34
C PRO A 79 14.54 6.08 -6.41
N GLU A 80 15.73 5.65 -6.01
CA GLU A 80 16.87 5.39 -6.89
C GLU A 80 16.73 4.13 -7.75
N ALA A 81 15.81 3.22 -7.41
CA ALA A 81 15.54 1.97 -8.13
C ALA A 81 14.32 2.08 -9.06
N ARG A 82 13.71 3.26 -9.18
CA ARG A 82 12.47 3.48 -9.94
C ARG A 82 12.57 3.13 -11.43
N HIS A 83 13.76 3.27 -12.01
CA HIS A 83 14.09 2.91 -13.39
C HIS A 83 15.13 1.78 -13.46
N ASP A 84 15.30 1.00 -12.38
CA ASP A 84 16.15 -0.18 -12.42
C ASP A 84 15.46 -1.28 -13.24
N GLU A 85 16.02 -1.58 -14.41
CA GLU A 85 15.45 -2.50 -15.39
C GLU A 85 15.36 -3.93 -14.88
N GLU A 86 16.34 -4.38 -14.10
CA GLU A 86 16.35 -5.73 -13.55
C GLU A 86 15.21 -5.88 -12.52
N LEU A 87 15.08 -4.92 -11.60
CA LEU A 87 13.99 -4.87 -10.63
C LEU A 87 12.64 -4.81 -11.33
N ALA A 88 12.48 -3.90 -12.30
CA ALA A 88 11.21 -3.70 -12.98
C ALA A 88 10.76 -4.95 -13.71
N ARG A 89 11.67 -5.62 -14.45
CA ARG A 89 11.38 -6.91 -15.10
C ARG A 89 10.99 -7.99 -14.10
N SER A 90 11.68 -8.09 -12.96
CA SER A 90 11.32 -9.05 -11.92
C SER A 90 9.93 -8.79 -11.35
N VAL A 91 9.62 -7.55 -10.97
CA VAL A 91 8.29 -7.17 -10.45
C VAL A 91 7.19 -7.51 -11.44
N VAL A 92 7.37 -7.14 -12.72
CA VAL A 92 6.37 -7.38 -13.77
C VAL A 92 6.19 -8.87 -14.03
N GLU A 93 7.26 -9.65 -14.02
CA GLU A 93 7.18 -11.11 -14.16
C GLU A 93 6.44 -11.76 -12.99
N ASP A 94 6.75 -11.33 -11.78
CA ASP A 94 6.14 -11.85 -10.56
C ASP A 94 4.64 -11.50 -10.47
N ALA A 95 4.25 -10.32 -10.95
CA ALA A 95 2.86 -9.88 -10.98
C ALA A 95 2.06 -10.54 -12.13
N ALA A 96 2.68 -10.80 -13.28
CA ALA A 96 1.98 -11.31 -14.46
C ALA A 96 1.73 -12.83 -14.44
N ARG A 97 2.47 -13.58 -13.63
CA ARG A 97 2.38 -15.05 -13.54
C ARG A 97 1.71 -15.49 -12.24
N PRO A 98 0.47 -15.99 -12.27
CA PRO A 98 -0.25 -16.40 -11.06
C PRO A 98 0.50 -17.39 -10.17
N GLU A 99 1.28 -18.29 -10.77
CA GLU A 99 2.13 -19.28 -10.12
C GLU A 99 3.27 -18.66 -9.28
N ARG A 100 3.59 -17.38 -9.48
CA ARG A 100 4.57 -16.63 -8.67
C ARG A 100 3.97 -16.12 -7.35
N GLY A 101 2.65 -16.20 -7.19
CA GLY A 101 1.98 -15.96 -5.91
C GLY A 101 1.89 -14.49 -5.48
N VAL A 102 2.07 -13.54 -6.41
CA VAL A 102 1.83 -12.12 -6.18
C VAL A 102 0.36 -11.79 -6.47
N LEU A 103 -0.08 -11.92 -7.72
CA LEU A 103 -1.48 -11.75 -8.11
C LEU A 103 -2.10 -13.08 -8.55
N GLY A 104 -3.40 -13.26 -8.32
CA GLY A 104 -4.11 -14.49 -8.67
C GLY A 104 -4.53 -14.56 -10.14
N VAL A 105 -5.30 -15.60 -10.48
CA VAL A 105 -5.96 -15.71 -11.78
C VAL A 105 -7.15 -14.73 -11.88
N GLY A 106 -7.42 -14.22 -13.08
CA GLY A 106 -8.56 -13.35 -13.36
C GLY A 106 -8.17 -11.90 -13.61
N THR A 107 -9.11 -10.97 -13.39
CA THR A 107 -8.85 -9.53 -13.53
C THR A 107 -8.11 -9.04 -12.30
N VAL A 108 -6.93 -8.46 -12.53
CA VAL A 108 -6.02 -8.00 -11.48
C VAL A 108 -5.43 -6.64 -11.84
N TYR A 109 -4.96 -5.92 -10.82
CA TYR A 109 -4.54 -4.53 -10.89
C TYR A 109 -3.20 -4.35 -10.19
N VAL A 110 -2.37 -3.47 -10.76
CA VAL A 110 -1.12 -3.03 -10.16
C VAL A 110 -1.17 -1.51 -10.05
N GLU A 111 -1.19 -0.99 -8.83
CA GLU A 111 -0.95 0.42 -8.54
C GLU A 111 0.57 0.61 -8.42
N ALA A 112 1.22 1.05 -9.49
CA ALA A 112 2.66 1.27 -9.55
C ALA A 112 3.01 2.76 -9.48
N PRO A 113 4.25 3.09 -9.05
CA PRO A 113 4.74 4.46 -9.06
C PRO A 113 4.57 5.16 -10.41
N THR A 114 3.95 6.35 -10.44
CA THR A 114 3.87 7.15 -11.66
C THR A 114 5.26 7.40 -12.24
N GLY A 115 5.40 7.11 -13.53
CA GLY A 115 6.66 7.26 -14.26
C GLY A 115 7.73 6.24 -13.87
N SER A 116 7.37 5.13 -13.22
CA SER A 116 8.31 4.02 -13.06
C SER A 116 8.39 3.15 -14.29
N LEU A 117 9.55 2.53 -14.50
CA LEU A 117 9.76 1.54 -15.55
C LEU A 117 8.83 0.31 -15.40
N VAL A 118 8.29 0.06 -14.20
CA VAL A 118 7.27 -0.97 -13.99
C VAL A 118 5.99 -0.64 -14.77
N GLN A 119 5.53 0.63 -14.78
CA GLN A 119 4.34 1.01 -15.56
C GLN A 119 4.57 0.79 -17.06
N ASP A 120 5.74 1.22 -17.56
CA ASP A 120 6.08 1.10 -18.99
C ASP A 120 6.12 -0.38 -19.42
N LEU A 121 6.81 -1.23 -18.64
CA LEU A 121 6.92 -2.66 -18.94
C LEU A 121 5.59 -3.42 -18.79
N LEU A 122 4.69 -3.00 -17.89
CA LEU A 122 3.33 -3.55 -17.81
C LEU A 122 2.56 -3.24 -19.10
N ALA A 123 2.62 -1.99 -19.57
CA ALA A 123 1.96 -1.56 -20.80
C ALA A 123 2.49 -2.33 -22.02
N GLU A 124 3.81 -2.53 -22.13
CA GLU A 124 4.42 -3.35 -23.19
C GLU A 124 3.92 -4.80 -23.19
N ARG A 125 3.56 -5.34 -22.01
CA ARG A 125 2.97 -6.67 -21.86
C ARG A 125 1.45 -6.71 -22.03
N GLY A 126 0.84 -5.63 -22.50
CA GLY A 126 -0.58 -5.55 -22.81
C GLY A 126 -1.49 -5.24 -21.63
N TRP A 127 -0.93 -4.88 -20.46
CA TRP A 127 -1.73 -4.32 -19.37
C TRP A 127 -2.26 -2.94 -19.79
N ARG A 128 -3.45 -2.60 -19.33
CA ARG A 128 -4.12 -1.34 -19.66
C ARG A 128 -4.24 -0.48 -18.41
N ALA A 129 -4.15 0.83 -18.61
CA ALA A 129 -4.49 1.77 -17.56
C ALA A 129 -5.98 1.62 -17.20
N ASP A 130 -6.26 1.59 -15.92
CA ASP A 130 -7.60 1.69 -15.34
C ASP A 130 -7.86 3.12 -14.84
N GLU A 131 -8.94 3.33 -14.10
CA GLU A 131 -9.27 4.62 -13.49
C GLU A 131 -8.09 5.17 -12.65
N SER A 132 -7.71 6.42 -12.94
CA SER A 132 -6.61 7.08 -12.25
C SER A 132 -7.05 7.65 -10.91
N TRP A 133 -6.32 7.34 -9.85
CA TRP A 133 -6.47 8.07 -8.59
C TRP A 133 -5.78 9.43 -8.72
N THR A 134 -6.49 10.50 -8.35
CA THR A 134 -5.96 11.86 -8.39
C THR A 134 -5.60 12.29 -6.96
N PRO A 135 -4.30 12.34 -6.59
CA PRO A 135 -3.89 12.89 -5.31
C PRO A 135 -4.18 14.39 -5.27
N LEU A 136 -4.89 14.84 -4.23
CA LEU A 136 -5.14 16.27 -3.99
C LEU A 136 -4.18 16.77 -2.91
N ARG A 137 -3.63 17.98 -3.11
CA ARG A 137 -2.72 18.64 -2.15
C ARG A 137 -3.29 20.01 -1.79
N ARG A 138 -3.21 20.36 -0.49
CA ARG A 138 -3.54 21.68 0.02
C ARG A 138 -2.41 22.15 0.94
N ASP A 139 -1.91 23.35 0.70
CA ASP A 139 -1.02 24.04 1.63
C ASP A 139 -1.82 24.47 2.87
N LEU A 140 -1.24 24.24 4.04
CA LEU A 140 -1.81 24.57 5.36
C LEU A 140 -1.08 25.73 6.04
N ALA A 141 -0.24 26.48 5.32
CA ALA A 141 0.34 27.73 5.80
C ALA A 141 -0.74 28.76 6.17
N GLU A 142 -1.84 28.77 5.41
CA GLU A 142 -3.05 29.51 5.74
C GLU A 142 -4.08 28.61 6.43
N PRO A 143 -4.83 29.12 7.41
CA PRO A 143 -5.89 28.36 8.08
C PRO A 143 -6.95 27.84 7.10
N VAL A 144 -7.55 26.70 7.44
CA VAL A 144 -8.74 26.18 6.75
C VAL A 144 -9.97 26.94 7.26
N GLU A 145 -10.94 27.19 6.36
CA GLU A 145 -12.22 27.82 6.69
C GLU A 145 -12.96 27.02 7.78
N ASP A 146 -13.54 27.73 8.75
CA ASP A 146 -14.35 27.12 9.82
C ASP A 146 -15.67 26.57 9.22
N PRO A 147 -15.93 25.25 9.33
CA PRO A 147 -17.14 24.66 8.78
C PRO A 147 -18.42 25.01 9.57
N GLY A 148 -18.33 25.69 10.72
CA GLY A 148 -19.49 26.00 11.57
C GLY A 148 -20.10 24.76 12.24
N LEU A 149 -19.33 23.67 12.35
CA LEU A 149 -19.77 22.39 12.91
C LEU A 149 -19.14 22.15 14.29
N ARG A 150 -19.87 21.44 15.17
CA ARG A 150 -19.28 20.88 16.40
C ARG A 150 -18.42 19.67 16.05
N ILE A 151 -17.12 19.76 16.33
CA ILE A 151 -16.16 18.70 16.09
C ILE A 151 -15.77 18.05 17.43
N GLU A 152 -15.79 16.72 17.48
CA GLU A 152 -15.33 15.94 18.64
C GLU A 152 -14.45 14.78 18.19
N VAL A 153 -13.40 14.50 18.98
CA VAL A 153 -12.58 13.31 18.76
C VAL A 153 -13.36 12.08 19.22
N ALA A 154 -13.53 11.10 18.32
CA ALA A 154 -14.15 9.83 18.66
C ALA A 154 -13.14 8.90 19.36
N GLY A 155 -13.30 8.73 20.67
CA GLY A 155 -12.50 7.80 21.46
C GLY A 155 -12.95 6.34 21.37
N PRO A 156 -12.30 5.43 22.12
CA PRO A 156 -12.62 3.99 22.13
C PRO A 156 -14.08 3.69 22.45
N GLU A 157 -14.70 4.48 23.31
CA GLU A 157 -16.10 4.36 23.69
C GLU A 157 -17.07 4.60 22.52
N ARG A 158 -16.62 5.30 21.47
CA ARG A 158 -17.40 5.58 20.25
C ARG A 158 -17.01 4.70 19.05
N ALA A 159 -16.12 3.71 19.22
CA ALA A 159 -15.65 2.85 18.14
C ALA A 159 -16.78 2.19 17.32
N ARG A 160 -17.90 1.82 17.97
CA ARG A 160 -19.08 1.27 17.30
C ARG A 160 -19.75 2.28 16.36
N VAL A 161 -19.92 3.52 16.83
CA VAL A 161 -20.53 4.60 16.05
C VAL A 161 -19.62 4.97 14.88
N TRP A 162 -18.31 5.12 15.14
CA TRP A 162 -17.32 5.37 14.09
C TRP A 162 -17.37 4.30 13.00
N ALA A 163 -17.37 3.02 13.38
CA ALA A 163 -17.42 1.92 12.42
C ALA A 163 -18.73 1.88 11.63
N ALA A 164 -19.86 2.28 12.23
CA ALA A 164 -21.14 2.37 11.54
C ALA A 164 -21.11 3.47 10.45
N VAL A 165 -20.60 4.66 10.78
CA VAL A 165 -20.43 5.76 9.81
C VAL A 165 -19.50 5.36 8.67
N HIS A 166 -18.37 4.71 8.99
CA HIS A 166 -17.46 4.23 7.95
C HIS A 166 -18.14 3.24 7.01
N ARG A 167 -18.88 2.25 7.53
CA ARG A 167 -19.58 1.28 6.69
C ARG A 167 -20.72 1.89 5.88
N SER A 168 -21.37 2.95 6.37
CA SER A 168 -22.42 3.63 5.59
C SER A 168 -21.85 4.49 4.46
N ALA A 169 -20.63 4.99 4.60
CA ALA A 169 -19.97 5.82 3.59
C ALA A 169 -19.24 5.02 2.51
N PHE A 170 -18.73 3.83 2.84
CA PHE A 170 -17.93 2.99 1.93
C PHE A 170 -18.60 1.65 1.68
N GLU A 171 -19.19 1.49 0.49
CA GLU A 171 -19.76 0.23 0.04
C GLU A 171 -18.73 -0.92 0.13
N GLY A 172 -19.18 -2.09 0.58
CA GLY A 172 -18.30 -3.26 0.76
C GLY A 172 -17.37 -3.20 1.97
N SER A 173 -17.38 -2.12 2.77
CA SER A 173 -16.53 -2.02 3.96
C SER A 173 -16.91 -3.06 5.03
N ALA A 174 -15.95 -3.93 5.38
CA ALA A 174 -16.06 -4.88 6.48
C ALA A 174 -15.56 -4.30 7.83
N PHE A 175 -15.41 -2.97 7.94
CA PHE A 175 -14.81 -2.34 9.12
C PHE A 175 -15.70 -2.51 10.36
N THR A 176 -15.11 -2.84 11.52
CA THR A 176 -15.84 -3.07 12.78
C THR A 176 -15.19 -2.32 13.93
N ALA A 177 -15.87 -2.25 15.09
CA ALA A 177 -15.27 -1.68 16.30
C ALA A 177 -13.99 -2.42 16.74
N SER A 178 -13.91 -3.74 16.52
CA SER A 178 -12.69 -4.51 16.82
C SER A 178 -11.51 -4.06 15.95
N HIS A 179 -11.74 -3.78 14.66
CA HIS A 179 -10.72 -3.21 13.79
C HIS A 179 -10.25 -1.83 14.27
N TRP A 180 -11.18 -0.99 14.77
CA TRP A 180 -10.84 0.29 15.38
C TRP A 180 -9.89 0.11 16.57
N HIS A 181 -10.20 -0.81 17.49
CA HIS A 181 -9.37 -1.06 18.67
C HIS A 181 -8.00 -1.63 18.31
N ALA A 182 -7.92 -2.54 17.33
CA ALA A 182 -6.65 -3.06 16.84
C ALA A 182 -5.78 -1.93 16.26
N MET A 183 -6.36 -1.12 15.38
CA MET A 183 -5.68 0.03 14.79
C MET A 183 -5.21 1.04 15.84
N ALA A 184 -6.06 1.38 16.81
CA ALA A 184 -5.71 2.32 17.89
C ALA A 184 -4.66 1.75 18.86
N GLY A 185 -4.62 0.43 19.04
CA GLY A 185 -3.62 -0.25 19.86
C GLY A 185 -2.28 -0.49 19.16
N GLY A 186 -2.20 -0.27 17.84
CA GLY A 186 -1.01 -0.58 17.03
C GLY A 186 -0.73 -2.08 16.91
N THR A 187 -1.75 -2.93 17.05
CA THR A 187 -1.65 -4.40 17.08
C THR A 187 -2.20 -5.08 15.83
#